data_AF-A0A1H3YS38-F1
#
_entry.id   AF-A0A1H3YS38-F1
#
_cell.length_a   1.000
_cell.length_b   1.000
_cell.length_c   1.000
_cell.angle_alpha   90.00
_cell.angle_beta   90.00
_cell.angle_gamma   90.00
#
_symmetry.space_group_name_H-M   'P 1'
#
loop_
_entity.id
_entity.type
_entity.pdbx_description
1 polymer ?
#
loop_
_entity_poly.entity_id
_entity_poly.type
_entity_poly.pdbx_seq_one_letter_code
_entity_poly.pdbx_strand_id
1 'polypeptide(L)'
;MALYKYNTSGVFSEIKEKPFKLERDIQRMFETNMSEIMGLEMIKSEFTIKDRRIDTLAFDPQSKAFVIIEYKRERNSSVIDQGFTYLSLMLQNQADFILEYNETQARNLKRNDVDWSQTKVVFVSQGFTPNQREAVNFKDLSIELWEVKRYENDSVFITPIRKSHASASIKTVMQNSPEFKEVTEKIKEYSEENLLKMRISS
;
A
#
# COMPACT_ATOMS: atom_id res chain seq x y z
N MET A 1 19.33 13.84 -1.96
CA MET A 1 19.09 14.72 -0.79
C MET A 1 19.98 14.21 0.34
N ALA A 2 20.81 15.08 0.90
CA ALA A 2 21.60 14.77 2.10
C ALA A 2 20.78 15.17 3.34
N LEU A 3 20.89 14.38 4.41
CA LEU A 3 20.28 14.67 5.71
C LEU A 3 21.38 15.15 6.65
N TYR A 4 21.12 16.19 7.44
CA TYR A 4 22.11 16.75 8.35
C TYR A 4 21.55 16.89 9.76
N LYS A 5 22.39 16.63 10.77
CA LYS A 5 22.16 17.04 12.15
C LYS A 5 22.71 18.45 12.32
N TYR A 6 21.86 19.37 12.78
CA TYR A 6 22.22 20.74 13.16
C TYR A 6 22.28 20.85 14.68
N ASN A 7 23.42 21.24 15.24
CA ASN A 7 23.58 21.39 16.69
C ASN A 7 23.39 22.84 17.15
N THR A 8 23.28 23.04 18.47
CA THR A 8 23.09 24.36 19.10
C THR A 8 24.27 25.32 18.88
N SER A 9 25.42 24.81 18.44
CA SER A 9 26.61 25.60 18.10
C SER A 9 26.64 26.05 16.64
N GLY A 10 25.59 25.75 15.86
CA GLY A 10 25.49 26.16 14.46
C GLY A 10 26.21 25.26 13.45
N VAL A 11 26.68 24.08 13.87
CA VAL A 11 27.46 23.16 13.02
C VAL A 11 26.58 22.07 12.43
N PHE A 12 26.72 21.85 11.12
CA PHE A 12 26.11 20.73 10.42
C PHE A 12 27.03 19.50 10.43
N SER A 13 26.42 18.33 10.60
CA SER A 13 27.08 17.04 10.38
C SER A 13 26.17 16.18 9.49
N GLU A 14 26.72 15.64 8.41
CA GLU A 14 25.97 14.77 7.51
C GLU A 14 25.59 13.47 8.22
N ILE A 15 24.33 13.06 8.06
CA ILE A 15 23.80 11.79 8.55
C ILE A 15 23.77 10.83 7.37
N LYS A 16 24.52 9.72 7.50
CA LYS A 16 24.58 8.71 6.44
C LYS A 16 23.35 7.80 6.44
N GLU A 17 22.96 7.38 5.25
CA GLU A 17 21.97 6.33 5.07
C GLU A 17 22.52 4.99 5.58
N LYS A 18 21.69 4.24 6.31
CA LYS A 18 21.96 2.90 6.83
C LYS A 18 20.87 1.95 6.32
N PRO A 19 20.98 1.47 5.06
CA PRO A 19 19.96 0.66 4.41
C PRO A 19 19.55 -0.57 5.23
N PHE A 20 18.32 -1.02 5.03
CA PHE A 20 17.85 -2.32 5.49
C PHE A 20 18.58 -3.44 4.74
N LYS A 21 18.96 -4.49 5.48
CA LYS A 21 19.63 -5.66 4.91
C LYS A 21 18.61 -6.69 4.44
N LEU A 22 17.51 -6.85 5.17
CA LEU A 22 16.47 -7.85 4.92
C LEU A 22 15.10 -7.18 4.72
N GLU A 23 14.28 -7.74 3.82
CA GLU A 23 12.87 -7.32 3.64
C GLU A 23 12.09 -7.47 4.95
N ARG A 24 12.36 -8.56 5.67
CA ARG A 24 11.77 -8.83 6.99
C ARG A 24 12.06 -7.74 8.03
N ASP A 25 13.19 -7.03 7.92
CA ASP A 25 13.48 -5.91 8.83
C ASP A 25 12.56 -4.72 8.55
N ILE A 26 12.21 -4.48 7.28
CA ILE A 26 11.25 -3.45 6.87
C ILE A 26 9.86 -3.85 7.32
N GLN A 27 9.45 -5.09 7.00
CA GLN A 27 8.16 -5.65 7.40
C GLN A 27 7.93 -5.51 8.90
N ARG A 28 8.88 -5.98 9.73
CA ARG A 28 8.75 -5.88 11.19
C ARG A 28 8.59 -4.43 11.66
N MET A 29 9.32 -3.48 11.07
CA MET A 29 9.21 -2.07 11.43
C MET A 29 7.82 -1.50 11.12
N PHE A 30 7.28 -1.80 9.94
CA PHE A 30 5.95 -1.38 9.55
C PHE A 30 4.87 -2.07 10.39
N GLU A 31 4.89 -3.39 10.54
CA GLU A 31 3.91 -4.13 11.34
C GLU A 31 3.86 -3.66 12.79
N THR A 32 5.00 -3.35 13.40
CA THR A 32 5.07 -2.87 14.80
C THR A 32 4.48 -1.46 14.95
N ASN A 33 4.53 -0.63 13.90
CA ASN A 33 4.15 0.79 13.94
C ASN A 33 3.06 1.11 12.90
N MET A 34 2.23 0.12 12.54
CA MET A 34 1.31 0.18 11.40
C MET A 34 0.34 1.35 11.49
N SER A 35 -0.21 1.56 12.69
CA SER A 35 -1.14 2.65 12.96
C SER A 35 -0.48 4.03 12.85
N GLU A 36 0.75 4.19 13.34
CA GLU A 36 1.47 5.46 13.28
C GLU A 36 1.93 5.79 11.85
N ILE A 37 2.41 4.79 11.10
CA ILE A 37 2.98 5.00 9.77
C ILE A 37 1.88 5.19 8.72
N MET A 38 0.82 4.38 8.78
CA MET A 38 -0.16 4.28 7.70
C MET A 38 -1.60 4.55 8.14
N GLY A 39 -1.86 4.71 9.44
CA GLY A 39 -3.22 4.83 9.97
C GLY A 39 -4.01 3.51 9.91
N LEU A 40 -3.34 2.38 9.71
CA LEU A 40 -3.98 1.08 9.50
C LEU A 40 -3.98 0.21 10.78
N GLU A 41 -4.96 -0.66 10.90
CA GLU A 41 -5.04 -1.73 11.90
C GLU A 41 -4.32 -2.97 11.38
N MET A 42 -3.31 -3.46 12.11
CA MET A 42 -2.60 -4.70 11.77
C MET A 42 -3.51 -5.90 12.02
N ILE A 43 -3.73 -6.74 10.99
CA ILE A 43 -4.53 -7.97 11.13
C ILE A 43 -3.60 -9.17 11.31
N LYS A 44 -2.79 -9.48 10.29
CA LYS A 44 -2.00 -10.71 10.25
C LYS A 44 -0.72 -10.55 9.45
N SER A 45 0.37 -11.01 10.04
CA SER A 45 1.66 -11.18 9.35
C SER A 45 1.66 -12.52 8.64
N GLU A 46 2.23 -12.58 7.44
CA GLU A 46 2.39 -13.80 6.65
C GLU A 46 1.06 -14.53 6.37
N PHE A 47 0.03 -13.75 6.09
CA PHE A 47 -1.30 -14.26 5.84
C PHE A 47 -1.31 -15.12 4.57
N THR A 48 -1.71 -16.38 4.72
CA THR A 48 -1.75 -17.33 3.61
C THR A 48 -3.21 -17.61 3.27
N ILE A 49 -3.55 -17.41 2.00
CA ILE A 49 -4.87 -17.68 1.46
C ILE A 49 -4.72 -18.53 0.21
N LYS A 50 -5.36 -19.70 0.22
CA LYS A 50 -5.14 -20.77 -0.76
C LYS A 50 -3.65 -21.13 -0.83
N ASP A 51 -3.02 -20.88 -1.97
CA ASP A 51 -1.61 -21.16 -2.28
C ASP A 51 -0.74 -19.89 -2.28
N ARG A 52 -1.30 -18.74 -1.90
CA ARG A 52 -0.59 -17.46 -1.91
C ARG A 52 -0.38 -16.93 -0.50
N ARG A 53 0.86 -16.53 -0.24
CA ARG A 53 1.28 -15.86 0.99
C ARG A 53 1.42 -14.37 0.73
N ILE A 54 0.85 -13.58 1.62
CA ILE A 54 0.90 -12.13 1.67
C ILE A 54 1.76 -11.75 2.86
N ASP A 55 2.71 -10.83 2.69
CA ASP A 55 3.60 -10.43 3.80
C ASP A 55 2.83 -9.85 4.98
N THR A 56 1.91 -8.92 4.72
CA THR A 56 1.08 -8.29 5.77
C THR A 56 -0.33 -8.01 5.26
N LEU A 57 -1.32 -8.41 6.05
CA LEU A 57 -2.72 -8.00 5.92
C LEU A 57 -3.06 -6.96 6.98
N ALA A 58 -3.66 -5.84 6.55
CA ALA A 58 -4.11 -4.76 7.41
C ALA A 58 -5.53 -4.29 7.03
N PHE A 59 -6.18 -3.55 7.93
CA PHE A 59 -7.48 -2.92 7.71
C PHE A 59 -7.37 -1.40 7.83
N ASP A 60 -7.96 -0.68 6.89
CA ASP A 60 -8.13 0.77 6.99
C ASP A 60 -9.49 1.08 7.63
N PRO A 61 -9.53 1.56 8.88
CA PRO A 61 -10.80 1.89 9.53
C PRO A 61 -11.48 3.13 8.93
N GLN A 62 -10.74 4.00 8.24
CA GLN A 62 -11.28 5.22 7.63
C GLN A 62 -12.03 4.89 6.34
N SER A 63 -11.39 4.13 5.43
CA SER A 63 -12.03 3.69 4.18
C SER A 63 -12.88 2.42 4.34
N LYS A 64 -12.77 1.75 5.50
CA LYS A 64 -13.41 0.46 5.81
C LYS A 64 -13.01 -0.64 4.83
N ALA A 65 -11.73 -0.72 4.49
CA ALA A 65 -11.25 -1.62 3.46
C ALA A 65 -9.98 -2.37 3.89
N PHE A 66 -9.82 -3.59 3.36
CA PHE A 66 -8.57 -4.33 3.52
C PHE A 66 -7.44 -3.72 2.69
N VAL A 67 -6.24 -3.79 3.25
CA VAL A 67 -4.99 -3.35 2.62
C VAL A 67 -4.00 -4.52 2.68
N ILE A 68 -3.50 -4.92 1.51
CA ILE A 68 -2.36 -5.84 1.42
C ILE A 68 -1.09 -5.01 1.33
N ILE A 69 -0.09 -5.34 2.15
CA ILE A 69 1.21 -4.68 2.14
C ILE A 69 2.27 -5.72 1.80
N GLU A 70 3.10 -5.39 0.82
CA GLU A 70 4.17 -6.24 0.31
C GLU A 70 5.51 -5.49 0.41
N TYR A 71 6.53 -6.13 0.97
CA TYR A 71 7.83 -5.51 1.20
C TYR A 71 8.85 -5.98 0.17
N LYS A 72 9.65 -5.06 -0.34
CA LYS A 72 10.64 -5.35 -1.38
C LYS A 72 11.98 -4.73 -1.07
N ARG A 73 13.04 -5.48 -1.38
CA ARG A 73 14.42 -5.01 -1.40
C ARG A 73 14.84 -4.65 -2.82
N GLU A 74 14.39 -5.44 -3.79
CA GLU A 74 14.84 -5.35 -5.17
C GLU A 74 13.89 -4.58 -6.08
N ARG A 75 14.48 -3.91 -7.06
CA ARG A 75 13.82 -2.99 -8.00
C ARG A 75 13.25 -3.69 -9.26
N ASN A 76 13.26 -5.03 -9.30
CA ASN A 76 13.10 -5.81 -10.54
C ASN A 76 11.76 -6.56 -10.68
N SER A 77 10.87 -6.50 -9.68
CA SER A 77 9.55 -7.16 -9.78
C SER A 77 8.52 -6.25 -10.46
N SER A 78 7.63 -6.87 -11.24
CA SER A 78 6.46 -6.20 -11.81
C SER A 78 5.46 -5.90 -10.68
N VAL A 79 5.50 -4.66 -10.19
CA VAL A 79 4.57 -4.15 -9.17
C VAL A 79 3.11 -4.19 -9.65
N ILE A 80 2.90 -4.08 -10.96
CA ILE A 80 1.56 -4.13 -11.57
C ILE A 80 0.98 -5.54 -11.50
N ASP A 81 1.69 -6.54 -12.02
CA ASP A 81 1.14 -7.90 -12.09
C ASP A 81 0.88 -8.46 -10.69
N GLN A 82 1.79 -8.21 -9.74
CA GLN A 82 1.60 -8.61 -8.35
C GLN A 82 0.44 -7.85 -7.70
N GLY A 83 0.34 -6.54 -7.93
CA GLY A 83 -0.75 -5.75 -7.36
C GLY A 83 -2.12 -6.20 -7.86
N PHE A 84 -2.26 -6.48 -9.17
CA PHE A 84 -3.50 -7.04 -9.71
C PHE A 84 -3.80 -8.44 -9.18
N THR A 85 -2.77 -9.28 -9.04
CA THR A 85 -2.92 -10.61 -8.45
C THR A 85 -3.51 -10.51 -7.03
N TYR A 86 -2.98 -9.63 -6.19
CA TYR A 86 -3.46 -9.43 -4.82
C TYR A 86 -4.82 -8.75 -4.73
N LEU A 87 -5.11 -7.79 -5.61
CA LEU A 87 -6.44 -7.18 -5.70
C LEU A 87 -7.50 -8.23 -6.08
N SER A 88 -7.22 -9.05 -7.10
CA SER A 88 -8.10 -10.16 -7.49
C SER A 88 -8.27 -11.16 -6.35
N LEU A 89 -7.19 -11.50 -5.64
CA LEU A 89 -7.21 -12.38 -4.47
C LEU A 89 -8.16 -11.86 -3.38
N MET A 90 -8.16 -10.56 -3.07
CA MET A 90 -9.10 -9.97 -2.10
C MET A 90 -10.54 -10.04 -2.58
N LEU A 91 -10.80 -9.68 -3.85
CA LEU A 91 -12.16 -9.62 -4.40
C LEU A 91 -12.80 -11.01 -4.58
N GLN A 92 -11.99 -12.04 -4.87
CA GLN A 92 -12.47 -13.41 -5.07
C GLN A 92 -12.62 -14.19 -3.77
N ASN A 93 -11.99 -13.75 -2.67
CA ASN A 93 -11.93 -14.51 -1.42
C ASN A 93 -12.37 -13.68 -0.20
N GLN A 94 -13.33 -12.78 -0.40
CA GLN A 94 -13.81 -11.83 0.62
C GLN A 94 -14.14 -12.46 1.98
N ALA A 95 -14.67 -13.68 1.98
CA ALA A 95 -15.06 -14.38 3.20
C ALA A 95 -13.85 -14.72 4.08
N ASP A 96 -12.75 -15.17 3.48
CA ASP A 96 -11.52 -15.54 4.20
C ASP A 96 -10.86 -14.32 4.87
N PHE A 97 -10.86 -13.16 4.21
CA PHE A 97 -10.35 -11.91 4.78
C PHE A 97 -11.20 -11.42 5.97
N ILE A 98 -12.52 -11.51 5.86
CA ILE A 98 -13.43 -11.19 6.98
C ILE A 98 -13.23 -12.17 8.13
N LEU A 99 -13.09 -13.46 7.83
CA LEU A 99 -12.85 -14.49 8.85
C LEU A 99 -11.57 -14.19 9.63
N GLU A 100 -10.44 -13.96 8.93
CA GLU A 100 -9.16 -13.64 9.56
C GLU A 100 -9.25 -12.35 10.41
N TYR A 101 -9.98 -11.32 9.94
CA TYR A 101 -10.23 -10.13 10.76
C TYR A 101 -10.96 -10.51 12.06
N ASN A 102 -12.06 -11.25 11.97
CA ASN A 102 -12.90 -11.60 13.12
C ASN A 102 -12.20 -12.54 14.11
N GLU A 103 -11.25 -13.36 13.65
CA GLU A 103 -10.46 -14.26 14.50
C GLU A 103 -9.32 -13.55 15.23
N THR A 104 -8.81 -12.44 14.68
CA THR A 104 -7.64 -11.73 15.22
C THR A 104 -7.99 -10.44 15.95
N GLN A 105 -9.14 -9.84 15.65
CA GLN A 105 -9.55 -8.55 16.19
C GLN A 105 -10.66 -8.68 17.23
N ALA A 106 -10.77 -7.70 18.12
CA ALA A 106 -11.82 -7.68 19.15
C ALA A 106 -13.22 -7.36 18.59
N ARG A 107 -13.30 -6.77 17.40
CA ARG A 107 -14.54 -6.41 16.71
C ARG A 107 -14.78 -7.38 15.57
N ASN A 108 -16.05 -7.58 15.23
CA ASN A 108 -16.43 -8.38 14.08
C ASN A 108 -16.91 -7.48 12.93
N LEU A 109 -16.52 -7.83 11.72
CA LEU A 109 -17.01 -7.27 10.47
C LEU A 109 -17.99 -8.25 9.82
N LYS A 110 -19.06 -7.68 9.25
CA LYS A 110 -19.91 -8.34 8.26
C LYS A 110 -19.47 -7.93 6.86
N ARG A 111 -19.92 -8.68 5.86
CA ARG A 111 -19.62 -8.40 4.45
C ARG A 111 -19.97 -6.99 4.00
N ASN A 112 -21.08 -6.45 4.51
CA ASN A 112 -21.56 -5.10 4.16
C ASN A 112 -20.87 -3.98 4.95
N ASP A 113 -20.05 -4.32 5.95
CA ASP A 113 -19.28 -3.34 6.71
C ASP A 113 -17.97 -2.97 5.98
N VAL A 114 -17.58 -3.75 4.97
CA VAL A 114 -16.34 -3.61 4.20
C VAL A 114 -16.62 -2.96 2.84
N ASP A 115 -15.94 -1.85 2.56
CA ASP A 115 -15.93 -1.24 1.23
C ASP A 115 -14.81 -1.84 0.36
N TRP A 116 -15.14 -2.94 -0.31
CA TRP A 116 -14.25 -3.63 -1.24
C TRP A 116 -13.79 -2.77 -2.43
N SER A 117 -14.50 -1.68 -2.74
CA SER A 117 -14.08 -0.78 -3.81
C SER A 117 -12.86 0.07 -3.44
N GLN A 118 -12.61 0.21 -2.12
CA GLN A 118 -11.50 0.98 -1.54
C GLN A 118 -10.30 0.12 -1.15
N THR A 119 -10.39 -1.19 -1.37
CA THR A 119 -9.29 -2.10 -1.13
C THR A 119 -8.09 -1.77 -2.03
N LYS A 120 -6.89 -1.85 -1.46
CA LYS A 120 -5.65 -1.48 -2.14
C LYS A 120 -4.47 -2.37 -1.79
N VAL A 121 -3.45 -2.33 -2.64
CA VAL A 121 -2.15 -2.98 -2.41
C VAL A 121 -1.09 -1.89 -2.24
N VAL A 122 -0.28 -2.01 -1.21
CA VAL A 122 0.85 -1.12 -0.96
C VAL A 122 2.15 -1.89 -1.09
N PHE A 123 3.04 -1.42 -1.96
CA PHE A 123 4.41 -1.90 -2.01
C PHE A 123 5.32 -0.97 -1.23
N VAL A 124 6.10 -1.54 -0.30
CA VAL A 124 7.07 -0.80 0.51
C VAL A 124 8.48 -1.22 0.11
N SER A 125 9.34 -0.27 -0.24
CA SER A 125 10.72 -0.54 -0.65
C SER A 125 11.69 0.57 -0.26
N GLN A 126 12.99 0.29 -0.29
CA GLN A 126 14.03 1.31 -0.16
C GLN A 126 14.18 2.19 -1.42
N GLY A 127 13.54 1.79 -2.51
CA GLY A 127 13.35 2.62 -3.68
C GLY A 127 12.74 1.87 -4.85
N PHE A 128 12.17 2.62 -5.79
CA PHE A 128 11.57 2.10 -7.02
C PHE A 128 12.26 2.64 -8.27
N THR A 129 12.29 1.87 -9.35
CA THR A 129 12.74 2.37 -10.65
C THR A 129 11.76 3.40 -11.21
N PRO A 130 12.20 4.30 -12.12
CA PRO A 130 11.28 5.17 -12.85
C PRO A 130 10.15 4.41 -13.53
N ASN A 131 10.44 3.24 -14.12
CA ASN A 131 9.43 2.41 -14.77
C ASN A 131 8.39 1.87 -13.78
N GLN A 132 8.79 1.45 -12.57
CA GLN A 132 7.86 1.01 -11.54
C GLN A 132 6.97 2.15 -11.04
N ARG A 133 7.55 3.34 -10.87
CA ARG A 133 6.80 4.56 -10.48
C ARG A 133 5.78 4.94 -11.55
N GLU A 134 6.17 4.90 -12.83
CA GLU A 134 5.28 5.20 -13.94
C GLU A 134 4.22 4.11 -14.12
N ALA A 135 4.57 2.84 -13.91
CA ALA A 135 3.64 1.73 -14.07
C ALA A 135 2.44 1.83 -13.12
N VAL A 136 2.61 2.40 -11.92
CA VAL A 136 1.50 2.63 -10.97
C VAL A 136 0.85 4.01 -11.12
N ASN A 137 1.34 4.84 -12.04
CA ASN A 137 0.91 6.21 -12.26
C ASN A 137 -0.38 6.28 -13.09
N PHE A 138 -1.37 5.49 -12.69
CA PHE A 138 -2.72 5.54 -13.22
C PHE A 138 -3.66 5.97 -12.09
N LYS A 139 -4.52 6.97 -12.35
CA LYS A 139 -5.76 7.14 -11.59
C LYS A 139 -6.56 5.83 -11.69
N ASP A 140 -7.53 5.49 -10.89
CA ASP A 140 -8.27 4.21 -10.96
C ASP A 140 -7.43 2.94 -10.64
N LEU A 141 -6.13 3.03 -10.36
CA LEU A 141 -5.32 1.89 -9.92
C LEU A 141 -5.10 1.90 -8.41
N SER A 142 -5.69 0.97 -7.66
CA SER A 142 -5.50 0.86 -6.20
C SER A 142 -4.20 0.16 -5.80
N ILE A 143 -3.10 0.61 -6.40
CA ILE A 143 -1.73 0.21 -6.06
C ILE A 143 -0.97 1.47 -5.64
N GLU A 144 -0.37 1.43 -4.45
CA GLU A 144 0.47 2.49 -3.90
C GLU A 144 1.92 2.03 -3.75
N LEU A 145 2.85 2.96 -3.87
CA LEU A 145 4.26 2.73 -3.60
C LEU A 145 4.70 3.61 -2.43
N TRP A 146 5.39 3.03 -1.47
CA TRP A 146 5.91 3.70 -0.29
C TRP A 146 7.42 3.47 -0.21
N GLU A 147 8.18 4.56 -0.16
CA GLU A 147 9.63 4.50 0.00
C GLU A 147 10.01 4.66 1.46
N VAL A 148 10.94 3.82 1.93
CA VAL A 148 11.48 3.88 3.29
C VAL A 148 13.00 3.94 3.28
N LYS A 149 13.56 4.88 4.03
CA LYS A 149 15.00 5.04 4.23
C LYS A 149 15.32 5.09 5.70
N ARG A 150 16.39 4.42 6.12
CA ARG A 150 16.90 4.46 7.48
C ARG A 150 18.27 5.12 7.50
N TYR A 151 18.55 5.84 8.58
CA TYR A 151 19.77 6.59 8.78
C TYR A 151 20.54 6.07 9.99
N GLU A 152 21.82 6.43 10.10
CA GLU A 152 22.71 5.92 11.16
C GLU A 152 22.37 6.42 12.58
N ASN A 153 21.59 7.50 12.69
CA ASN A 153 21.14 8.11 13.94
C ASN A 153 19.74 7.61 14.38
N ASP A 154 19.38 6.39 14.01
CA ASP A 154 18.09 5.75 14.30
C ASP A 154 16.85 6.50 13.76
N SER A 155 17.05 7.42 12.82
CA SER A 155 15.96 8.09 12.11
C SER A 155 15.50 7.26 10.91
N VAL A 156 14.20 7.32 10.61
CA VAL A 156 13.58 6.69 9.44
C VAL A 156 12.77 7.75 8.69
N PHE A 157 12.90 7.77 7.36
CA PHE A 157 12.09 8.59 6.48
C PHE A 157 11.19 7.67 5.65
N ILE A 158 9.88 7.90 5.73
CA ILE A 158 8.86 7.12 5.01
C ILE A 158 8.05 8.10 4.17
N THR A 159 7.90 7.81 2.88
CA THR A 159 7.13 8.67 1.96
C THR A 159 6.28 7.85 1.01
N PRO A 160 4.97 8.12 0.90
CA PRO A 160 4.18 7.63 -0.22
C PRO A 160 4.65 8.32 -1.51
N ILE A 161 4.74 7.58 -2.60
CA ILE A 161 4.96 8.13 -3.94
C ILE A 161 3.61 8.59 -4.47
N ARG A 162 3.47 9.89 -4.69
CA ARG A 162 2.24 10.48 -5.23
C ARG A 162 2.11 10.19 -6.72
N LYS A 163 0.90 9.82 -7.13
CA LYS A 163 0.51 9.78 -8.54
C LYS A 163 0.43 11.19 -9.11
N SER A 164 0.68 11.32 -10.40
CA SER A 164 0.46 12.57 -11.13
C SER A 164 -1.03 12.82 -11.35
N HIS A 165 -1.51 14.03 -11.09
CA HIS A 165 -2.90 14.41 -11.34
C HIS A 165 -3.31 14.33 -12.83
N ALA A 166 -2.34 14.30 -13.76
CA ALA A 166 -2.57 14.16 -15.19
C ALA A 166 -2.54 12.70 -15.69
N SER A 167 -2.47 11.72 -14.79
CA SER A 167 -2.37 10.30 -15.14
C SER A 167 -3.55 9.79 -15.98
N ALA A 168 -3.27 8.98 -17.00
CA ALA A 168 -4.28 8.28 -17.76
C ALA A 168 -5.03 7.25 -16.89
N SER A 169 -6.19 6.78 -17.37
CA SER A 169 -6.89 5.64 -16.76
C SER A 169 -6.23 4.33 -17.20
N ILE A 170 -6.01 3.39 -16.28
CA ILE A 170 -5.47 2.05 -16.63
C ILE A 170 -6.35 1.32 -17.67
N LYS A 171 -7.64 1.66 -17.74
CA LYS A 171 -8.62 1.10 -18.68
C LYS A 171 -8.28 1.37 -20.16
N THR A 172 -7.49 2.40 -20.46
CA THR A 172 -7.07 2.68 -21.84
C THR A 172 -5.92 1.78 -22.31
N VAL A 173 -5.19 1.17 -21.38
CA VAL A 173 -3.97 0.39 -21.68
C VAL A 173 -4.22 -1.12 -21.56
N MET A 174 -5.07 -1.57 -20.63
CA MET A 174 -5.22 -3.00 -20.30
C MET A 174 -6.59 -3.59 -20.63
N GLN A 175 -7.06 -3.42 -21.87
CA GLN A 175 -8.42 -3.82 -22.28
C GLN A 175 -8.66 -5.34 -22.44
N ASN A 176 -7.61 -6.16 -22.43
CA ASN A 176 -7.69 -7.54 -22.97
C ASN A 176 -7.53 -8.68 -21.95
N SER A 177 -7.29 -8.41 -20.66
CA SER A 177 -7.17 -9.46 -19.64
C SER A 177 -8.45 -9.57 -18.78
N PRO A 178 -9.09 -10.76 -18.69
CA PRO A 178 -10.32 -10.95 -17.92
C PRO A 178 -10.18 -10.62 -16.43
N GLU A 179 -9.07 -11.01 -15.78
CA GLU A 179 -8.86 -10.72 -14.36
C GLU A 179 -8.77 -9.21 -14.10
N PHE A 180 -8.20 -8.46 -15.05
CA PHE A 180 -8.05 -7.01 -14.92
C PHE A 180 -9.38 -6.29 -15.10
N LYS A 181 -10.28 -6.79 -15.94
CA LYS A 181 -11.63 -6.22 -16.09
C LYS A 181 -12.41 -6.30 -14.79
N GLU A 182 -12.42 -7.46 -14.14
CA GLU A 182 -13.13 -7.64 -12.87
C GLU A 182 -12.60 -6.68 -11.78
N VAL A 183 -11.27 -6.58 -11.66
CA VAL A 183 -10.63 -5.68 -10.70
C VAL A 183 -10.95 -4.21 -11.00
N THR A 184 -10.83 -3.78 -12.26
CA THR A 184 -11.05 -2.37 -12.65
C THR A 184 -12.53 -1.93 -12.68
N GLU A 185 -13.47 -2.87 -12.64
CA GLU A 185 -14.91 -2.60 -12.47
C GLU A 185 -15.30 -2.43 -11.01
N LYS A 186 -14.71 -3.24 -10.12
CA LYS A 186 -15.05 -3.26 -8.69
C LYS A 186 -14.33 -2.19 -7.89
N ILE A 187 -13.11 -1.84 -8.28
CA ILE A 187 -12.29 -0.84 -7.59
C ILE A 187 -12.64 0.57 -8.06
N LYS A 188 -12.78 1.49 -7.11
CA LYS A 188 -13.07 2.90 -7.36
C LYS A 188 -12.06 3.77 -6.61
N GLU A 189 -11.52 4.79 -7.26
CA GLU A 189 -10.70 5.79 -6.58
C GLU A 189 -11.54 7.02 -6.23
N TYR A 190 -11.48 7.44 -4.97
CA TYR A 190 -11.97 8.75 -4.57
C TYR A 190 -10.87 9.79 -4.83
N SER A 191 -11.00 10.54 -5.93
CA SER A 191 -10.29 11.81 -6.09
C SER A 191 -10.97 12.91 -5.25
N GLU A 192 -10.26 13.97 -4.90
CA GLU A 192 -10.86 15.16 -4.27
C GLU A 192 -12.05 15.70 -5.08
N GLU A 193 -12.00 15.61 -6.41
CA GLU A 193 -13.12 15.96 -7.29
C GLU A 193 -14.35 15.05 -7.13
N ASN A 194 -14.15 13.74 -6.87
CA ASN A 194 -15.24 12.80 -6.63
C ASN A 194 -15.89 13.02 -5.25
N LEU A 195 -15.10 13.38 -4.23
CA LEU A 195 -15.59 13.74 -2.90
C LEU A 195 -16.44 15.03 -2.93
N LEU A 196 -16.06 16.01 -3.74
CA LEU A 196 -16.85 17.22 -3.97
C LEU A 196 -18.17 16.93 -4.69
N LYS A 197 -18.19 16.04 -5.69
CA LYS A 197 -19.43 15.66 -6.39
C LYS A 197 -20.41 14.90 -5.49
N MET A 198 -19.94 14.02 -4.62
CA MET A 198 -20.80 13.31 -3.65
C MET A 198 -21.44 14.26 -2.62
N ARG A 199 -20.73 15.32 -2.20
CA ARG A 199 -21.28 16.36 -1.31
C ARG A 199 -22.31 17.27 -1.97
N ILE A 200 -22.32 17.38 -3.29
CA ILE A 200 -23.28 18.23 -4.04
C ILE A 200 -24.53 17.43 -4.46
N SER A 201 -24.48 16.10 -4.38
CA SER A 201 -25.56 15.19 -4.75
C SER A 201 -26.25 14.50 -3.56
N SER A 202 -25.95 14.94 -2.33
CA SER A 202 -26.68 14.63 -1.09
C SER A 202 -27.37 15.87 -0.55
#